data_AF-A0A6G3SQD9-F1
#
_entry.id   AF-A0A6G3SQD9-F1
#
_cell.length_a   1.000
_cell.length_b   1.000
_cell.length_c   1.000
_cell.angle_alpha   90.00
_cell.angle_beta   90.00
_cell.angle_gamma   90.00
#
_symmetry.space_group_name_H-M   'P 1'
#
loop_
_entity.id
_entity.type
_entity.pdbx_description
1 polymer ?
#
loop_
_entity_poly.entity_id
_entity_poly.type
_entity_poly.pdbx_seq_one_letter_code
_entity_poly.pdbx_strand_id
1 'polypeptide(L)'
;ARRPVVDGRLVRDGAVVLAVGSHEPDARELDSVLMGRATVVVESRATALREAGDVVLAIHEGSLDPDDLVTLADPTGSRGDVPADRPLVVKTCGMGWQDLVVAVAAHRRKEATPAERS
;
A
#
# COMPACT_ATOMS: atom_id res chain seq x y z
N ALA A 1 -3.88 4.84 -12.74
CA ALA A 1 -4.64 5.75 -13.63
C ALA A 1 -3.86 7.05 -13.83
N ARG A 2 -4.13 7.87 -14.86
CA ARG A 2 -3.42 9.18 -15.03
C ARG A 2 -4.07 10.35 -14.29
N ARG A 3 -5.24 10.12 -13.68
CA ARG A 3 -5.99 11.09 -12.87
C ARG A 3 -6.62 10.35 -11.68
N PRO A 4 -6.75 11.00 -10.51
CA PRO A 4 -7.44 10.42 -9.37
C PRO A 4 -8.85 9.97 -9.74
N VAL A 5 -9.24 8.80 -9.28
CA VAL A 5 -10.58 8.22 -9.50
C VAL A 5 -11.46 8.31 -8.25
N VAL A 6 -10.85 8.63 -7.11
CA VAL A 6 -11.52 8.85 -5.82
C VAL A 6 -11.36 10.31 -5.42
N ASP A 7 -12.46 10.98 -5.09
CA ASP A 7 -12.43 12.29 -4.42
C ASP A 7 -12.17 12.09 -2.93
N GLY A 8 -10.99 12.52 -2.48
CA GLY A 8 -10.52 12.31 -1.12
C GLY A 8 -11.39 12.94 -0.03
N ARG A 9 -12.23 13.93 -0.39
CA ARG A 9 -13.15 14.60 0.54
C ARG A 9 -14.39 13.76 0.85
N LEU A 10 -14.71 12.79 -0.01
CA LEU A 10 -15.87 11.92 0.15
C LEU A 10 -15.55 10.65 0.95
N VAL A 11 -14.27 10.36 1.16
CA VAL A 11 -13.83 9.24 2.01
C VAL A 11 -14.17 9.56 3.46
N ARG A 12 -14.73 8.60 4.21
CA ARG A 12 -15.03 8.79 5.63
C ARG A 12 -13.76 8.61 6.47
N ASP A 13 -13.70 9.27 7.61
CA ASP A 13 -12.54 9.19 8.51
C ASP A 13 -12.29 7.77 9.01
N GLY A 14 -13.33 6.97 9.25
CA GLY A 14 -13.17 5.55 9.61
C GLY A 14 -12.93 4.58 8.43
N ALA A 15 -12.68 5.08 7.21
CA ALA A 15 -12.57 4.21 6.04
C ALA A 15 -11.16 3.64 5.88
N VAL A 16 -11.09 2.36 5.45
CA VAL A 16 -9.87 1.74 4.94
C VAL A 16 -9.93 1.75 3.41
N VAL A 17 -8.90 2.30 2.78
CA VAL A 17 -8.72 2.36 1.34
C VAL A 17 -7.54 1.50 0.95
N LEU A 18 -7.81 0.41 0.24
CA LEU A 18 -6.78 -0.46 -0.34
C LEU A 18 -6.51 0.02 -1.76
N ALA A 19 -5.43 0.77 -1.95
CA ALA A 19 -4.98 1.25 -3.25
C ALA A 19 -4.00 0.26 -3.86
N VAL A 20 -4.54 -0.60 -4.73
CA VAL A 20 -3.80 -1.65 -5.43
C VAL A 20 -3.70 -1.25 -6.89
N GLY A 21 -2.57 -0.65 -7.28
CA GLY A 21 -2.39 -0.25 -8.68
C GLY A 21 -1.35 0.83 -8.90
N SER A 22 -0.76 0.82 -10.09
CA SER A 22 0.28 1.73 -10.57
C SER A 22 1.63 1.68 -9.81
N HIS A 23 2.62 1.19 -10.55
CA HIS A 23 4.06 1.19 -10.24
C HIS A 23 4.78 2.32 -11.00
N GLU A 24 3.99 3.26 -11.52
CA GLU A 24 4.43 4.37 -12.33
C GLU A 24 4.41 5.63 -11.45
N PRO A 25 5.55 6.29 -11.22
CA PRO A 25 5.65 7.41 -10.29
C PRO A 25 4.82 8.65 -10.71
N ASP A 26 4.39 8.71 -11.97
CA ASP A 26 3.60 9.79 -12.55
C ASP A 26 2.10 9.45 -12.70
N ALA A 27 1.67 8.27 -12.24
CA ALA A 27 0.28 7.83 -12.29
C ALA A 27 -0.28 7.61 -10.88
N ARG A 28 -1.52 8.09 -10.67
CA ARG A 28 -2.21 8.04 -9.38
C ARG A 28 -3.67 7.63 -9.50
N GLU A 29 -4.18 7.01 -8.47
CA GLU A 29 -5.57 6.62 -8.27
C GLU A 29 -6.23 7.47 -7.17
N LEU A 30 -5.43 7.91 -6.19
CA LEU A 30 -5.84 8.71 -5.06
C LEU A 30 -5.36 10.17 -5.24
N ASP A 31 -6.16 11.12 -4.77
CA ASP A 31 -5.77 12.52 -4.74
C ASP A 31 -4.94 12.86 -3.49
N SER A 32 -4.24 13.99 -3.54
CA SER A 32 -3.39 14.43 -2.44
C SER A 32 -4.17 14.87 -1.21
N VAL A 33 -5.46 15.20 -1.37
CA VAL A 33 -6.35 15.50 -0.24
C VAL A 33 -6.56 14.25 0.62
N LEU A 34 -6.82 13.10 -0.01
CA LEU A 34 -6.90 11.83 0.71
C LEU A 34 -5.56 11.46 1.33
N MET A 35 -4.49 11.50 0.53
CA MET A 35 -3.16 11.08 0.97
C MET A 35 -2.65 11.91 2.16
N GLY A 36 -2.93 13.22 2.17
CA GLY A 36 -2.43 14.10 3.22
C GLY A 36 -3.19 14.06 4.55
N ARG A 37 -4.43 13.56 4.57
CA ARG A 37 -5.20 13.39 5.81
C ARG A 37 -5.25 11.96 6.31
N ALA A 38 -4.79 11.00 5.53
CA ALA A 38 -4.81 9.58 5.88
C ALA A 38 -3.57 9.18 6.68
N THR A 39 -3.70 8.09 7.44
CA THR A 39 -2.55 7.25 7.79
C THR A 39 -2.17 6.47 6.53
N VAL A 40 -0.96 6.68 6.00
CA VAL A 40 -0.50 6.02 4.77
C VAL A 40 0.45 4.88 5.11
N VAL A 41 0.00 3.65 4.84
CA VAL A 41 0.75 2.41 5.02
C VAL A 41 1.26 1.92 3.66
N VAL A 42 2.55 1.62 3.57
CA VAL A 42 3.22 1.12 2.37
C VAL A 42 3.94 -0.20 2.64
N GLU A 43 4.16 -1.01 1.61
CA GLU A 43 4.96 -2.25 1.73
C GLU A 43 6.41 -1.97 2.13
N SER A 44 6.99 -0.94 1.52
CA SER A 44 8.36 -0.49 1.76
C SER A 44 8.45 1.00 1.44
N ARG A 45 9.08 1.77 2.32
CA ARG A 45 9.35 3.20 2.07
C ARG A 45 10.14 3.38 0.77
N ALA A 46 11.19 2.58 0.58
CA ALA A 46 12.07 2.70 -0.58
C ALA A 46 11.34 2.44 -1.91
N THR A 47 10.46 1.44 -1.95
CA THR A 47 9.66 1.14 -3.14
C THR A 47 8.60 2.23 -3.37
N ALA A 48 7.89 2.64 -2.31
CA ALA A 48 6.85 3.65 -2.41
C ALA A 48 7.39 4.99 -2.95
N LEU A 49 8.54 5.44 -2.46
CA LEU A 49 9.18 6.67 -2.91
C LEU A 49 9.70 6.62 -4.36
N ARG A 50 9.84 5.42 -4.92
CA ARG A 50 10.36 5.21 -6.28
C ARG A 50 9.27 4.91 -7.31
N GLU A 51 8.21 4.23 -6.90
CA GLU A 51 7.24 3.63 -7.83
C GLU A 51 5.79 4.00 -7.56
N ALA A 52 5.43 4.35 -6.31
CA ALA A 52 4.03 4.60 -5.96
C ALA A 52 3.64 6.05 -6.30
N GLY A 53 3.06 6.29 -7.48
CA GLY A 53 2.68 7.64 -7.89
C GLY A 53 1.69 8.34 -6.94
N ASP A 54 0.79 7.60 -6.25
CA ASP A 54 -0.06 8.16 -5.18
C ASP A 54 0.77 8.80 -4.05
N VAL A 55 1.93 8.23 -3.73
CA VAL A 55 2.84 8.71 -2.68
C VAL A 55 3.76 9.80 -3.24
N VAL A 56 4.44 9.52 -4.36
CA VAL A 56 5.41 10.43 -4.97
C VAL A 56 4.77 11.77 -5.31
N LEU A 57 3.59 11.77 -5.94
CA LEU A 57 2.90 13.00 -6.32
C LEU A 57 2.36 13.74 -5.08
N ALA A 58 1.84 13.05 -4.08
CA ALA A 58 1.36 13.69 -2.85
C ALA A 58 2.49 14.36 -2.04
N ILE A 59 3.67 13.74 -2.01
CA ILE A 59 4.87 14.33 -1.41
C ILE A 59 5.33 15.55 -2.21
N HIS A 60 5.39 15.43 -3.55
CA HIS A 60 5.77 16.53 -4.42
C HIS A 60 4.82 17.74 -4.29
N GLU A 61 3.53 17.48 -4.12
CA GLU A 61 2.48 18.49 -3.89
C GLU A 61 2.46 19.00 -2.43
N GLY A 62 3.34 18.50 -1.56
CA GLY A 62 3.48 18.94 -0.16
C GLY A 62 2.33 18.51 0.76
N SER A 63 1.51 17.55 0.33
CA SER A 63 0.37 17.07 1.12
C SER A 63 0.74 15.91 2.04
N LEU A 64 1.82 15.19 1.75
CA LEU A 64 2.31 14.05 2.53
C LEU A 64 3.78 14.23 2.87
N ASP A 65 4.16 13.98 4.12
CA ASP A 65 5.57 13.93 4.52
C ASP A 65 6.11 12.49 4.33
N PRO A 66 7.26 12.29 3.65
CA PRO A 66 7.89 10.97 3.55
C PRO A 66 8.16 10.30 4.91
N ASP A 67 8.41 11.07 5.97
CA ASP A 67 8.70 10.53 7.29
C ASP A 67 7.47 9.99 8.01
N ASP A 68 6.27 10.43 7.59
CA ASP A 68 4.97 9.96 8.10
C ASP A 68 4.55 8.60 7.50
N LEU A 69 5.26 8.09 6.49
CA LEU A 69 4.96 6.80 5.89
C LEU A 69 5.15 5.65 6.89
N VAL A 70 4.09 4.87 7.10
CA VAL A 70 4.10 3.66 7.93
C VAL A 70 4.37 2.45 7.04
N THR A 71 5.08 1.43 7.54
CA THR A 71 5.34 0.21 6.75
C THR A 71 4.42 -0.94 7.15
N LEU A 72 4.07 -1.83 6.22
CA LEU A 72 3.30 -3.05 6.54
C LEU A 72 4.02 -3.98 7.52
N ALA A 73 5.35 -3.93 7.58
CA ALA A 73 6.13 -4.69 8.56
C ALA A 73 5.93 -4.16 10.00
N ASP A 74 5.51 -2.90 10.13
CA ASP A 74 5.28 -2.22 11.39
C ASP A 74 4.11 -1.23 11.26
N PRO A 75 2.86 -1.72 11.08
CA PRO A 75 1.70 -0.90 10.75
C PRO A 75 1.23 -0.02 11.92
N THR A 76 1.67 -0.33 13.14
CA THR A 76 1.49 0.50 14.34
C THR A 76 2.67 1.45 14.57
N GLY A 77 3.73 1.31 13.76
CA GLY A 77 5.04 1.84 14.12
C GLY A 77 5.52 1.36 15.49
N SER A 78 6.57 2.04 15.98
CA SER A 78 6.98 1.99 17.39
C SER A 78 6.07 2.78 18.34
N ARG A 79 4.90 3.25 17.90
CA ARG A 79 4.06 4.27 18.58
C ARG A 79 2.74 3.77 19.17
N GLY A 80 2.23 2.59 18.77
CA GLY A 80 0.94 2.06 19.23
C GLY A 80 -0.15 2.05 18.13
N ASP A 81 -1.40 1.78 18.51
CA ASP A 81 -2.54 1.54 17.60
C ASP A 81 -2.66 2.50 16.41
N VAL A 82 -3.18 1.98 15.30
CA VAL A 82 -3.50 2.77 14.10
C VAL A 82 -4.61 3.78 14.45
N PRO A 83 -4.40 5.09 14.23
CA PRO A 83 -5.42 6.10 14.51
C PRO A 83 -6.71 5.83 13.73
N ALA A 84 -7.85 5.83 14.43
CA ALA A 84 -9.18 5.61 13.85
C ALA A 84 -9.95 6.91 13.57
N ASP A 85 -9.32 8.06 13.82
CA ASP A 85 -9.87 9.41 13.61
C ASP A 85 -9.65 9.93 12.18
N ARG A 86 -9.02 9.12 11.32
CA ARG A 86 -8.63 9.50 9.95
C ARG A 86 -8.56 8.28 9.04
N PRO A 87 -8.70 8.46 7.72
CA PRO A 87 -8.68 7.32 6.80
C PRO A 87 -7.37 6.53 6.89
N LEU A 88 -7.46 5.22 6.69
CA LEU A 88 -6.28 4.36 6.53
C LEU A 88 -6.11 4.05 5.04
N VAL A 89 -5.04 4.53 4.43
CA VAL A 89 -4.67 4.17 3.06
C VAL A 89 -3.59 3.11 3.14
N VAL A 90 -3.87 1.93 2.58
CA VAL A 90 -2.84 0.91 2.34
C VAL A 90 -2.50 0.96 0.86
N LYS A 91 -1.28 1.39 0.56
CA LYS A 91 -0.75 1.50 -0.80
C LYS A 91 0.19 0.34 -1.10
N THR A 92 -0.13 -0.43 -2.15
CA THR A 92 0.73 -1.53 -2.61
C THR A 92 1.20 -1.33 -4.05
N CYS A 93 2.45 -1.75 -4.28
CA CYS A 93 3.16 -1.81 -5.56
C CYS A 93 3.65 -3.24 -5.83
N GLY A 94 3.34 -4.21 -4.97
CA GLY A 94 3.82 -5.57 -5.13
C GLY A 94 5.34 -5.68 -4.94
N MET A 95 5.75 -6.78 -4.35
CA MET A 95 7.16 -7.03 -4.08
C MET A 95 7.47 -8.48 -4.43
N GLY A 96 8.57 -8.71 -5.15
CA GLY A 96 8.92 -10.07 -5.60
C GLY A 96 9.07 -11.10 -4.47
N TRP A 97 9.32 -10.66 -3.23
CA TRP A 97 9.32 -11.57 -2.07
C TRP A 97 7.93 -12.14 -1.77
N GLN A 98 6.85 -11.40 -2.04
CA GLN A 98 5.48 -11.87 -1.85
C GLN A 98 5.18 -13.02 -2.81
N ASP A 99 5.56 -12.86 -4.08
CA ASP A 99 5.46 -13.91 -5.09
C ASP A 99 6.26 -15.15 -4.70
N LEU A 100 7.50 -14.95 -4.22
CA LEU A 100 8.35 -16.05 -3.78
C LEU A 100 7.74 -16.82 -2.61
N VAL A 101 7.19 -16.13 -1.60
CA VAL A 101 6.52 -16.76 -0.45
C VAL A 101 5.33 -17.62 -0.92
N VAL A 102 4.50 -17.09 -1.82
CA VAL A 102 3.36 -17.83 -2.39
C VAL A 102 3.83 -19.03 -3.19
N ALA A 103 4.86 -18.88 -4.04
CA ALA A 103 5.43 -19.95 -4.85
C ALA A 103 5.99 -21.09 -3.99
N VAL A 104 6.73 -20.76 -2.92
CA VAL A 104 7.27 -21.75 -1.98
C VAL A 104 6.15 -22.49 -1.26
N ALA A 105 5.12 -21.79 -0.79
CA ALA A 105 3.98 -22.42 -0.13
C ALA A 105 3.22 -23.38 -1.07
N ALA A 106 3.01 -22.97 -2.32
CA ALA A 106 2.38 -23.81 -3.34
C ALA A 106 3.23 -25.06 -3.67
N HIS A 107 4.54 -24.89 -3.81
CA HIS A 107 5.45 -26.01 -4.06
C HIS A 107 5.44 -27.02 -2.91
N ARG A 108 5.55 -26.56 -1.66
CA ARG A 108 5.48 -27.44 -0.47
C ARG A 108 4.16 -28.20 -0.37
N ARG A 109 3.03 -27.57 -0.69
CA ARG A 109 1.72 -28.24 -0.72
C ARG A 109 1.67 -29.33 -1.78
N LYS A 110 2.28 -29.12 -2.95
CA LYS A 110 2.36 -30.15 -4.00
C LYS A 110 3.18 -31.36 -3.56
N GLU A 111 4.32 -31.15 -2.90
CA GLU A 111 5.15 -32.24 -2.37
C GLU A 111 4.48 -33.01 -1.21
N ALA A 112 3.63 -32.32 -0.42
CA ALA A 112 2.94 -32.92 0.71
C ALA A 112 1.68 -33.73 0.33
N THR A 113 1.11 -33.50 -0.84
CA THR A 113 0.04 -34.35 -1.39
C THR A 113 0.70 -35.54 -2.08
N PRO A 114 0.53 -36.79 -1.61
CA PRO A 114 1.04 -37.94 -2.33
C PRO A 114 0.45 -37.91 -3.74
N ALA A 115 1.29 -37.96 -4.77
CA ALA A 115 0.84 -38.14 -6.14
C ALA A 115 -0.19 -39.27 -6.14
N GLU A 116 -1.41 -38.98 -6.59
CA GLU A 116 -2.47 -39.98 -6.71
C GLU A 116 -1.88 -41.16 -7.49
N ARG A 117 -1.69 -42.26 -6.74
CA ARG A 117 -1.05 -43.48 -7.19
C ARG A 117 -1.90 -44.05 -8.32
N SER A 118 -1.34 -44.01 -9.53
CA SER A 118 -1.75 -44.87 -10.64
C SER A 118 -1.38 -46.33 -10.36
#